data_AF-A0A835PIM1-F1
#
_entry.id   AF-A0A835PIM1-F1
#
_cell.length_a   1.000
_cell.length_b   1.000
_cell.length_c   1.000
_cell.angle_alpha   90.00
_cell.angle_beta   90.00
_cell.angle_gamma   90.00
#
_symmetry.space_group_name_H-M   'P 1'
#
loop_
_entity.id
_entity.type
_entity.pdbx_description
1 polymer ?
#
loop_
_entity_poly.entity_id
_entity_poly.type
_entity_poly.pdbx_seq_one_letter_code
_entity_poly.pdbx_strand_id
1 'polypeptide(L)'
;MELQKRMRIYELGSLPPFLLVFAGRIVAVDHRWNQHGLGGDNFWGLCRALHPGPVSLLHWSGKGKPWVRLDAGRPCPVDALWAPYDLLEPVFHIES
;
A
#
# COMPACT_ATOMS: atom_id res chain seq x y z
N MET A 1 20.25 -17.04 -22.84
CA MET A 1 19.09 -16.60 -22.05
C MET A 1 18.37 -17.77 -21.34
N GLU A 2 19.08 -18.87 -21.04
CA GLU A 2 18.49 -20.09 -20.43
C GLU A 2 18.66 -20.16 -18.90
N LEU A 3 19.56 -19.36 -18.31
CA LEU A 3 19.83 -19.36 -16.87
C LEU A 3 18.65 -18.81 -16.01
N GLN A 4 17.81 -17.94 -16.60
CA GLN A 4 16.68 -17.31 -15.90
C GLN A 4 15.52 -18.26 -15.56
N LYS A 5 15.48 -19.47 -16.15
CA LYS A 5 14.40 -20.44 -15.87
C LYS A 5 14.63 -21.27 -14.59
N ARG A 6 15.82 -21.23 -13.99
CA ARG A 6 16.14 -22.02 -12.76
C ARG A 6 16.25 -21.19 -11.47
N MET A 7 16.50 -19.88 -11.56
CA MET A 7 16.61 -18.99 -10.40
C MET A 7 15.75 -17.75 -10.63
N ARG A 8 14.64 -17.63 -9.87
CA ARG A 8 13.93 -16.35 -9.76
C ARG A 8 14.81 -15.39 -8.97
N ILE A 9 15.27 -14.33 -9.61
CA ILE A 9 16.01 -13.25 -8.93
C ILE A 9 15.06 -12.30 -8.15
N TYR A 10 13.74 -12.46 -8.30
CA TYR A 10 12.71 -11.80 -7.52
C TYR A 10 11.37 -12.55 -7.64
N GLU A 11 10.45 -12.35 -6.69
CA GLU A 11 9.07 -12.84 -6.75
C GLU A 11 8.15 -11.86 -7.50
N LEU A 12 6.98 -12.35 -7.92
CA LEU A 12 5.98 -11.63 -8.76
C LEU A 12 5.77 -10.15 -8.36
N GLY A 13 5.63 -9.29 -9.37
CA GLY A 13 5.35 -7.86 -9.22
C GLY A 13 6.18 -7.01 -10.18
N SER A 14 5.74 -5.77 -10.43
CA SER A 14 6.43 -4.84 -11.34
C SER A 14 7.57 -4.06 -10.68
N LEU A 15 7.60 -3.98 -9.34
CA LEU A 15 8.58 -3.16 -8.61
C LEU A 15 10.03 -3.64 -8.80
N PRO A 16 10.38 -4.94 -8.65
CA PRO A 16 11.76 -5.37 -8.88
C PRO A 16 12.25 -5.12 -10.32
N PRO A 17 11.49 -5.44 -11.39
CA PRO A 17 11.85 -5.04 -12.75
C PRO A 17 12.03 -3.52 -12.92
N PHE A 18 11.14 -2.72 -12.33
CA PHE A 18 11.19 -1.26 -12.41
C PHE A 18 12.51 -0.73 -11.84
N LEU A 19 12.91 -1.20 -10.65
CA LEU A 19 14.16 -0.78 -10.01
C LEU A 19 15.41 -1.20 -10.81
N LEU A 20 15.37 -2.35 -11.49
CA LEU A 20 16.46 -2.79 -12.36
C LEU A 20 16.60 -1.91 -13.61
N VAL A 21 15.49 -1.62 -14.28
CA VAL A 21 15.48 -0.82 -15.52
C VAL A 21 15.90 0.63 -15.27
N PHE A 22 15.46 1.21 -14.15
CA PHE A 22 15.73 2.61 -13.82
C PHE A 22 16.84 2.79 -12.78
N ALA A 23 17.69 1.78 -12.57
CA ALA A 23 18.82 1.88 -11.65
C ALA A 23 19.72 3.08 -12.00
N GLY A 24 20.02 3.92 -11.01
CA GLY A 24 20.79 5.16 -11.20
C GLY A 24 20.03 6.29 -11.90
N ARG A 25 18.74 6.12 -12.24
CA ARG A 25 17.87 7.12 -12.88
C ARG A 25 16.65 7.50 -12.03
N ILE A 26 16.61 7.04 -10.78
CA ILE A 26 15.59 7.36 -9.80
C ILE A 26 16.21 8.08 -8.61
N VAL A 27 15.42 8.92 -7.95
CA VAL A 27 15.78 9.61 -6.72
C VAL A 27 14.82 9.22 -5.61
N ALA A 28 15.32 9.20 -4.37
CA ALA A 28 14.47 9.00 -3.22
C ALA A 28 13.53 10.20 -3.03
N VAL A 29 12.29 9.92 -2.61
CA VAL A 29 11.35 10.94 -2.16
C VAL A 29 11.19 10.84 -0.65
N ASP A 30 10.85 11.96 0.00
CA ASP A 30 10.56 11.98 1.43
C ASP A 30 9.45 10.98 1.79
N HIS A 31 9.58 10.31 2.94
CA HIS A 31 8.67 9.24 3.34
C HIS A 31 7.22 9.71 3.50
N ARG A 32 6.98 11.01 3.72
CA ARG A 32 5.64 11.61 3.77
C ARG A 32 4.82 11.34 2.51
N TRP A 33 5.48 11.11 1.38
CA TRP A 33 4.87 10.86 0.07
C TRP A 33 4.57 9.39 -0.20
N ASN A 34 4.92 8.47 0.71
CA ASN A 34 4.60 7.05 0.55
C ASN A 34 4.57 6.33 1.90
N GLN A 35 3.57 6.61 2.72
CA GLN A 35 3.35 5.90 3.97
C GLN A 35 2.77 4.50 3.70
N HIS A 36 3.64 3.54 3.41
CA HIS A 36 3.29 2.23 2.89
C HIS A 36 3.10 1.15 3.98
N GLY A 37 2.58 -0.01 3.57
CA GLY A 37 2.41 -1.17 4.44
C GLY A 37 1.19 -1.10 5.35
N LEU A 38 0.28 -0.15 5.08
CA LEU A 38 -0.94 0.03 5.88
C LEU A 38 -1.95 -1.11 5.67
N GLY A 39 -1.73 -1.94 4.64
CA GLY A 39 -2.50 -3.17 4.43
C GLY A 39 -2.11 -4.32 5.37
N GLY A 40 -1.28 -4.04 6.36
CA GLY A 40 -0.83 -5.01 7.36
C GLY A 40 0.29 -5.92 6.87
N ASP A 41 0.78 -6.75 7.78
CA ASP A 41 1.76 -7.76 7.39
C ASP A 41 1.11 -8.89 6.56
N ASN A 42 1.86 -9.48 5.64
CA ASN A 42 1.31 -10.46 4.70
C ASN A 42 1.06 -11.85 5.30
N PHE A 43 1.42 -12.07 6.57
CA PHE A 43 1.39 -13.38 7.22
C PHE A 43 0.24 -13.48 8.22
N TRP A 44 0.22 -12.58 9.20
CA TRP A 44 -0.78 -12.51 10.27
C TRP A 44 -1.85 -11.44 10.02
N GLY A 45 -1.64 -10.53 9.07
CA GLY A 45 -2.59 -9.46 8.78
C GLY A 45 -2.70 -8.40 9.88
N LEU A 46 -1.66 -8.27 10.73
CA LEU A 46 -1.65 -7.35 11.85
C LEU A 46 -1.65 -5.90 11.37
N CYS A 47 -2.37 -5.06 12.09
CA CYS A 47 -2.39 -3.62 11.87
C CYS A 47 -1.00 -3.03 12.09
N ARG A 48 -0.62 -2.10 11.22
CA ARG A 48 0.62 -1.33 11.34
C ARG A 48 0.29 0.11 11.72
N ALA A 49 1.10 0.65 12.63
CA ALA A 49 1.06 2.07 12.96
C ALA A 49 1.70 2.90 11.84
N LEU A 50 1.36 4.20 11.81
CA LEU A 50 2.05 5.16 10.96
C LEU A 50 3.51 5.32 11.42
N HIS A 51 4.44 5.43 10.47
CA HIS A 51 5.79 5.90 10.77
C HIS A 51 5.75 7.35 11.28
N PRO A 52 6.69 7.75 12.18
CA PRO A 52 6.73 9.11 12.71
C PRO A 52 6.93 10.19 11.64
N GLY A 53 6.46 11.40 11.94
CA GLY A 53 6.62 12.59 11.09
C GLY A 53 5.37 12.96 10.28
N PRO A 54 5.44 14.03 9.48
CA PRO A 54 4.32 14.47 8.66
C PRO A 54 3.99 13.43 7.59
N VAL A 55 2.70 13.28 7.29
CA VAL A 55 2.20 12.37 6.25
C VAL A 55 1.39 13.17 5.24
N SER A 56 1.58 12.87 3.96
CA SER A 56 0.83 13.49 2.86
C SER A 56 0.17 12.46 1.95
N LEU A 57 0.70 11.24 1.89
CA LEU A 57 0.12 10.13 1.14
C LEU A 57 0.15 8.84 1.97
N LEU A 58 -1.02 8.22 2.12
CA LEU A 58 -1.22 6.93 2.77
C LEU A 58 -1.32 5.82 1.74
N HIS A 59 -0.61 4.70 1.95
CA HIS A 59 -0.54 3.60 1.00
C HIS A 59 -0.81 2.25 1.68
N TRP A 60 -2.01 1.71 1.45
CA TRP A 60 -2.41 0.35 1.85
C TRP A 60 -1.83 -0.74 0.93
N SER A 61 -0.49 -0.80 0.86
CA SER A 61 0.20 -1.96 0.27
C SER A 61 0.07 -3.19 1.17
N GLY A 62 0.10 -4.38 0.57
CA GLY A 62 -0.22 -5.65 1.24
C GLY A 62 -1.63 -6.16 0.90
N LYS A 63 -2.10 -7.15 1.66
CA LYS A 63 -3.37 -7.86 1.40
C LYS A 63 -4.58 -7.21 2.08
N GLY A 64 -4.42 -6.53 3.21
CA GLY A 64 -5.52 -5.91 3.96
C GLY A 64 -5.96 -4.59 3.37
N LYS A 65 -6.84 -4.61 2.36
CA LYS A 65 -7.43 -3.37 1.83
C LYS A 65 -8.42 -2.77 2.84
N PRO A 66 -8.48 -1.43 2.98
CA PRO A 66 -9.28 -0.79 4.02
C PRO A 66 -10.77 -1.10 3.87
N TRP A 67 -11.34 -1.00 2.67
CA TRP A 67 -12.73 -1.37 2.38
C TRP A 67 -13.05 -2.81 2.79
N VAL A 68 -12.21 -3.78 2.43
CA VAL A 68 -12.40 -5.18 2.81
C VAL A 68 -12.44 -5.37 4.34
N ARG A 69 -11.61 -4.64 5.09
CA ARG A 69 -11.57 -4.74 6.56
C ARG A 69 -12.75 -4.05 7.22
N LEU A 70 -13.19 -2.92 6.67
CA LEU A 70 -14.37 -2.18 7.10
C LEU A 70 -15.63 -3.04 6.90
N ASP A 71 -15.83 -3.58 5.70
CA ASP A 71 -16.95 -4.47 5.36
C ASP A 71 -16.99 -5.72 6.25
N ALA A 72 -15.82 -6.25 6.61
CA ALA A 72 -15.69 -7.42 7.47
C ALA A 72 -15.83 -7.11 8.98
N GLY A 73 -16.11 -5.86 9.37
CA GLY A 73 -16.24 -5.43 10.75
C GLY A 73 -14.95 -5.59 11.58
N ARG A 74 -13.78 -5.65 10.92
CA ARG A 74 -12.47 -5.85 11.56
C ARG A 74 -11.45 -4.80 11.07
N PRO A 75 -11.73 -3.51 11.22
CA PRO A 75 -10.86 -2.45 10.74
C PRO A 75 -9.58 -2.35 11.58
N CYS A 76 -8.51 -1.92 10.94
CA CYS A 76 -7.39 -1.32 11.65
C CYS A 76 -7.71 0.14 11.99
N PRO A 77 -7.13 0.70 13.07
CA PRO A 77 -7.37 2.10 13.43
C PRO A 77 -7.11 3.09 12.28
N VAL A 78 -6.12 2.80 11.41
CA VAL A 78 -5.79 3.64 10.25
C VAL A 78 -6.87 3.62 9.15
N ASP A 79 -7.70 2.58 9.07
CA ASP A 79 -8.73 2.46 8.03
C ASP A 79 -9.84 3.51 8.18
N ALA A 80 -10.05 4.00 9.41
CA ALA A 80 -10.97 5.11 9.67
C ALA A 80 -10.56 6.41 8.95
N LEU A 81 -9.28 6.57 8.58
CA LEU A 81 -8.83 7.70 7.76
C LEU A 81 -9.23 7.55 6.29
N TRP A 82 -9.44 6.32 5.81
CA TRP A 82 -9.88 6.05 4.45
C TRP A 82 -11.40 6.12 4.33
N ALA A 83 -12.15 5.64 5.33
CA ALA A 83 -13.61 5.49 5.28
C ALA A 83 -14.40 6.72 4.77
N PRO A 84 -14.08 7.98 5.14
CA PRO A 84 -14.82 9.14 4.62
C PRO A 84 -14.66 9.38 3.13
N TYR A 85 -13.66 8.74 2.50
CA TYR A 85 -13.33 8.83 1.09
C TYR A 85 -13.78 7.58 0.32
N ASP A 86 -14.52 6.68 0.96
CA ASP A 86 -15.17 5.60 0.23
C ASP A 86 -16.23 6.17 -0.72
N LEU A 87 -16.07 5.89 -2.01
CA LEU A 87 -16.97 6.38 -3.05
C LEU A 87 -18.19 5.49 -3.25
N LEU A 88 -18.17 4.25 -2.71
CA LEU A 88 -19.32 3.35 -2.76
C LEU A 88 -20.36 3.71 -1.70
N GLU A 89 -19.90 4.10 -0.51
CA GLU A 89 -20.73 4.58 0.60
C GLU A 89 -20.34 6.02 1.00
N PRO A 90 -20.59 7.01 0.13
CA PRO A 90 -20.14 8.37 0.38
C PRO A 90 -20.90 8.96 1.57
N VAL A 91 -20.16 9.31 2.62
CA VAL A 91 -20.70 10.01 3.80
C VAL A 91 -21.14 11.44 3.45
N PHE A 92 -20.62 11.98 2.36
CA PHE A 92 -20.92 13.31 1.84
C PHE A 92 -21.57 13.21 0.47
N HIS A 93 -22.65 13.95 0.22
CA HIS A 93 -23.20 14.09 -1.12
C HIS A 93 -22.17 14.79 -2.01
N ILE A 94 -21.66 14.08 -3.02
CA ILE A 94 -20.87 14.70 -4.09
C ILE A 94 -21.89 15.32 -5.05
N GLU A 95 -22.14 16.62 -4.90
CA GLU A 95 -22.91 17.37 -5.90
C GLU A 95 -22.18 17.30 -7.24
N SER A 96 -22.89 16.85 -8.29
CA SER A 96 -22.39 16.76 -9.67
C SER A 96 -22.68 18.03 -10.45
#